data_AF-A0A7I7TCS2-F1
#
_entry.id   AF-A0A7I7TCS2-F1
#
_cell.length_a   1.000
_cell.length_b   1.000
_cell.length_c   1.000
_cell.angle_alpha   90.00
_cell.angle_beta   90.00
_cell.angle_gamma   90.00
#
_symmetry.space_group_name_H-M   'P 1'
#
loop_
_entity.id
_entity.type
_entity.pdbx_description
1 polymer ?
#
loop_
_entity_poly.entity_id
_entity_poly.type
_entity_poly.pdbx_seq_one_letter_code
_entity_poly.pdbx_strand_id
1 'polypeptide(L)'
;MVDEGAQRLHRAWREVLVTGFFGGTEVAIGVLAYLSVLNETHNPLLAGLAFSIGFLALLLGRSELFTEGFLVPVATVVAKRASVGQLAKLWSGTLVANLVGGWAIMALIMTGLPKLKAQTIESAEHFVTAPLSAQSLALAVLGGMVITLMTRMQHGTDSMPGKIAAAVAGAFVLAGLTLFHSILDSLLIFGALATGEAPFGYLDWLGWFWYTLVGNAAGGLVLVTLLRLVRSKERIKDEREDADQGTG
;
A
#
# COMPACT_ATOMS: atom_id res chain seq x y z
N MET A 1 -14.21 -13.09 -0.24
CA MET A 1 -13.57 -12.17 0.72
C MET A 1 -13.18 -12.88 2.02
N VAL A 2 -14.10 -13.38 2.84
CA VAL A 2 -13.73 -14.01 4.14
C VAL A 2 -12.93 -15.30 3.97
N ASP A 3 -13.29 -16.18 3.02
CA ASP A 3 -12.55 -17.43 2.79
C ASP A 3 -11.13 -17.18 2.27
N GLU A 4 -10.99 -16.21 1.37
CA GLU A 4 -9.69 -15.74 0.87
C GLU A 4 -8.83 -15.17 2.00
N GLY A 5 -9.39 -14.34 2.87
CA GLY A 5 -8.67 -13.82 4.03
C GLY A 5 -8.27 -14.92 5.01
N ALA A 6 -9.10 -15.95 5.17
CA ALA A 6 -8.73 -17.12 5.98
C ALA A 6 -7.55 -17.87 5.37
N GLN A 7 -7.57 -18.11 4.05
CA GLN A 7 -6.43 -18.72 3.34
C GLN A 7 -5.15 -17.92 3.54
N ARG A 8 -5.19 -16.58 3.35
CA ARG A 8 -4.02 -15.70 3.53
C ARG A 8 -3.48 -15.72 4.97
N LEU A 9 -4.36 -15.63 5.97
CA LEU A 9 -3.97 -15.58 7.39
C LEU A 9 -3.41 -16.91 7.93
N HIS A 10 -3.81 -18.04 7.33
CA HIS A 10 -3.33 -19.37 7.71
C HIS A 10 -2.01 -19.78 7.05
N ARG A 11 -1.51 -19.01 6.06
CA ARG A 11 -0.22 -19.29 5.40
C ARG A 11 0.94 -19.42 6.39
N ALA A 12 1.90 -20.28 6.07
CA ALA A 12 3.12 -20.41 6.84
C ALA A 12 4.00 -19.15 6.72
N TRP A 13 4.90 -18.93 7.70
CA TRP A 13 5.85 -17.81 7.65
C TRP A 13 6.63 -17.74 6.34
N ARG A 14 7.09 -18.89 5.83
CA ARG A 14 7.81 -18.97 4.55
C ARG A 14 7.01 -18.34 3.41
N GLU A 15 5.73 -18.66 3.31
CA GLU A 15 4.87 -18.13 2.24
C GLU A 15 4.64 -16.63 2.41
N VAL A 16 4.37 -16.17 3.64
CA VAL A 16 4.21 -14.73 3.95
C VAL A 16 5.47 -13.95 3.59
N LEU A 17 6.64 -14.45 3.97
CA LEU A 17 7.91 -13.77 3.70
C LEU A 17 8.27 -13.79 2.21
N VAL A 18 8.04 -14.90 1.50
CA VAL A 18 8.33 -14.98 0.05
C VAL A 18 7.40 -14.06 -0.73
N THR A 19 6.09 -14.15 -0.49
CA THR A 19 5.12 -13.29 -1.20
C THR A 19 5.27 -11.81 -0.83
N GLY A 20 5.65 -11.50 0.41
CA GLY A 20 6.01 -10.15 0.83
C GLY A 20 7.30 -9.64 0.18
N PHE A 21 8.32 -10.47 0.04
CA PHE A 21 9.57 -10.08 -0.62
C PHE A 21 9.33 -9.69 -2.09
N PHE A 22 8.53 -10.49 -2.81
CA PHE A 22 8.11 -10.15 -4.17
C PHE A 22 7.24 -8.90 -4.22
N GLY A 23 6.33 -8.71 -3.27
CA GLY A 23 5.55 -7.46 -3.17
C GLY A 23 6.44 -6.22 -3.03
N GLY A 24 7.54 -6.30 -2.26
CA GLY A 24 8.54 -5.23 -2.19
C GLY A 24 9.28 -4.99 -3.49
N THR A 25 9.68 -6.08 -4.16
CA THR A 25 10.36 -6.05 -5.46
C THR A 25 9.51 -5.40 -6.54
N GLU A 26 8.24 -5.78 -6.64
CA GLU A 26 7.30 -5.25 -7.63
C GLU A 26 7.03 -3.77 -7.42
N VAL A 27 6.87 -3.33 -6.16
CA VAL A 27 6.76 -1.90 -5.84
C VAL A 27 8.04 -1.15 -6.25
N ALA A 28 9.23 -1.72 -6.01
CA ALA A 28 10.49 -1.09 -6.44
C ALA A 28 10.62 -1.00 -7.97
N ILE A 29 10.08 -1.96 -8.74
CA ILE A 29 9.97 -1.83 -10.20
C ILE A 29 9.00 -0.71 -10.59
N GLY A 30 7.90 -0.54 -9.85
CA GLY A 30 7.03 0.63 -9.99
C GLY A 30 7.78 1.93 -9.73
N VAL A 31 8.60 1.99 -8.68
CA VAL A 31 9.45 3.14 -8.34
C VAL A 31 10.46 3.45 -9.46
N LEU A 32 11.07 2.43 -10.06
CA LEU A 32 11.94 2.63 -11.23
C LEU A 32 11.19 3.31 -12.38
N ALA A 33 9.99 2.86 -12.70
CA ALA A 33 9.17 3.48 -13.75
C ALA A 33 8.80 4.93 -13.39
N TYR A 34 8.38 5.15 -12.13
CA TYR A 34 8.09 6.48 -11.60
C TYR A 34 9.28 7.43 -11.75
N LEU A 35 10.46 7.05 -11.23
CA LEU A 35 11.66 7.87 -11.25
C LEU A 35 12.13 8.15 -12.68
N SER A 36 12.03 7.16 -13.58
CA SER A 36 12.41 7.33 -14.97
C SER A 36 11.54 8.39 -15.66
N VAL A 37 10.22 8.36 -15.44
CA VAL A 37 9.32 9.35 -16.03
C VAL A 37 9.46 10.70 -15.33
N LEU A 38 9.61 10.73 -14.01
CA LEU A 38 9.79 11.97 -13.25
C LEU A 38 11.07 12.70 -13.69
N ASN A 39 12.20 11.99 -13.82
CA ASN A 39 13.48 12.57 -14.25
C ASN A 39 13.42 13.24 -15.63
N GLU A 40 12.64 12.66 -16.56
CA GLU A 40 12.54 13.21 -17.92
C GLU A 40 11.48 14.31 -18.03
N THR A 41 10.37 14.18 -17.30
CA THR A 41 9.18 15.03 -17.49
C THR A 41 8.99 16.08 -16.41
N HIS A 42 9.61 15.90 -15.25
CA HIS A 42 9.41 16.71 -14.04
C HIS A 42 7.93 16.78 -13.61
N ASN A 43 7.12 15.79 -14.03
CA ASN A 43 5.68 15.77 -13.78
C ASN A 43 5.30 14.57 -12.89
N PRO A 44 4.93 14.80 -11.63
CA PRO A 44 4.59 13.72 -10.70
C PRO A 44 3.34 12.95 -11.12
N LEU A 45 2.38 13.57 -11.82
CA LEU A 45 1.16 12.89 -12.28
C LEU A 45 1.48 11.86 -13.37
N LEU A 46 2.37 12.20 -14.32
CA LEU A 46 2.83 11.24 -15.34
C LEU A 46 3.66 10.13 -14.71
N ALA A 47 4.53 10.47 -13.76
CA ALA A 47 5.31 9.50 -13.00
C ALA A 47 4.40 8.55 -12.20
N GLY A 48 3.35 9.07 -11.56
CA GLY A 48 2.35 8.30 -10.84
C GLY A 48 1.55 7.35 -11.74
N LEU A 49 1.27 7.75 -12.98
CA LEU A 49 0.69 6.84 -13.97
C LEU A 49 1.66 5.70 -14.31
N ALA A 50 2.94 5.99 -14.50
CA ALA A 50 3.98 4.99 -14.76
C ALA A 50 4.21 4.04 -13.57
N PHE A 51 4.08 4.54 -12.34
CA PHE A 51 4.15 3.75 -11.10
C PHE A 51 3.15 2.58 -11.09
N SER A 52 2.03 2.70 -11.82
CA SER A 52 1.03 1.64 -11.96
C SER A 52 1.61 0.29 -12.39
N ILE A 53 2.77 0.26 -13.07
CA ILE A 53 3.48 -0.98 -13.39
C ILE A 53 3.72 -1.84 -12.14
N GLY A 54 4.10 -1.23 -11.01
CA GLY A 54 4.32 -1.94 -9.76
C GLY A 54 3.04 -2.57 -9.20
N PHE A 55 1.92 -1.85 -9.21
CA PHE A 55 0.64 -2.37 -8.73
C PHE A 55 0.02 -3.42 -9.67
N LEU A 56 0.27 -3.30 -10.98
CA LEU A 56 -0.11 -4.34 -11.94
C LEU A 56 0.69 -5.62 -11.71
N ALA A 57 2.01 -5.50 -11.49
CA ALA A 57 2.86 -6.64 -11.16
C ALA A 57 2.39 -7.31 -9.86
N LEU A 58 2.05 -6.52 -8.83
CA LEU A 58 1.52 -7.02 -7.56
C LEU A 58 0.19 -7.77 -7.72
N LEU A 59 -0.76 -7.15 -8.42
CA LEU A 59 -2.07 -7.74 -8.71
C LEU A 59 -1.95 -9.06 -9.47
N LEU A 60 -1.12 -9.10 -10.52
CA LEU A 60 -0.99 -10.27 -11.39
C LEU A 60 -0.07 -11.35 -10.80
N GLY A 61 0.95 -10.94 -10.05
CA GLY A 61 1.89 -11.81 -9.33
C GLY A 61 1.29 -12.42 -8.06
N ARG A 62 0.17 -11.88 -7.56
CA ARG A 62 -0.49 -12.31 -6.31
C ARG A 62 0.45 -12.22 -5.10
N SER A 63 1.32 -11.22 -5.13
CA SER A 63 2.23 -10.90 -4.04
C SER A 63 1.48 -10.24 -2.89
N GLU A 64 2.12 -10.17 -1.72
CA GLU A 64 1.50 -9.62 -0.52
C GLU A 64 2.09 -8.26 -0.19
N LEU A 65 1.26 -7.21 -0.21
CA LEU A 65 1.62 -5.89 0.30
C LEU A 65 1.07 -5.71 1.71
N PHE A 66 1.88 -5.15 2.62
CA PHE A 66 1.45 -4.80 3.98
C PHE A 66 0.14 -3.98 3.98
N THR A 67 0.06 -2.92 3.17
CA THR A 67 -1.08 -2.00 3.17
C THR A 67 -2.36 -2.56 2.54
N GLU A 68 -2.26 -3.63 1.73
CA GLU A 68 -3.45 -4.36 1.26
C GLU A 68 -4.06 -5.27 2.34
N GLY A 69 -3.33 -5.46 3.45
CA GLY A 69 -3.74 -6.29 4.57
C GLY A 69 -4.85 -5.69 5.45
N PHE A 70 -5.37 -4.50 5.13
CA PHE A 70 -6.33 -3.77 5.98
C PHE A 70 -7.79 -4.12 5.75
N LEU A 71 -8.19 -4.49 4.52
CA LEU A 71 -9.59 -4.81 4.23
C LEU A 71 -9.92 -6.27 4.53
N VAL A 72 -9.37 -7.18 3.72
CA VAL A 72 -9.77 -8.59 3.73
C VAL A 72 -9.32 -9.34 4.99
N PRO A 73 -8.05 -9.22 5.43
CA PRO A 73 -7.60 -9.91 6.64
C PRO A 73 -8.30 -9.41 7.91
N VAL A 74 -8.49 -8.10 8.05
CA VAL A 74 -9.21 -7.52 9.21
C VAL A 74 -10.67 -7.97 9.22
N ALA A 75 -11.36 -7.92 8.08
CA ALA A 75 -12.74 -8.41 7.98
C ALA A 75 -12.85 -9.90 8.37
N THR A 76 -11.83 -10.70 8.06
CA THR A 76 -11.77 -12.14 8.40
C THR A 76 -11.59 -12.37 9.91
N VAL A 77 -10.74 -11.57 10.56
CA VAL A 77 -10.58 -11.61 12.03
C VAL A 77 -11.86 -11.15 12.73
N VAL A 78 -12.49 -10.08 12.24
CA VAL A 78 -13.79 -9.61 12.76
C VAL A 78 -14.88 -10.67 12.59
N ALA A 79 -14.83 -11.45 11.50
CA ALA A 79 -15.71 -12.59 11.28
C ALA A 79 -15.34 -13.84 12.10
N LYS A 80 -14.36 -13.76 13.01
CA LYS A 80 -13.86 -14.86 13.86
C LYS A 80 -13.37 -16.08 13.05
N ARG A 81 -12.93 -15.87 11.81
CA ARG A 81 -12.34 -16.92 10.95
C ARG A 81 -10.82 -17.00 11.03
N ALA A 82 -10.20 -16.07 11.76
CA ALA A 82 -8.78 -16.05 12.07
C ALA A 82 -8.54 -15.27 13.38
N SER A 83 -7.38 -15.48 14.00
CA SER A 83 -6.96 -14.81 15.23
C SER A 83 -6.22 -13.49 14.96
N VAL A 84 -6.20 -12.61 15.97
CA VAL A 84 -5.37 -11.38 15.95
C VAL A 84 -3.88 -11.72 15.82
N GLY A 85 -3.43 -12.84 16.40
CA GLY A 85 -2.04 -13.30 16.25
C GLY A 85 -1.68 -13.65 14.79
N GLN A 86 -2.61 -14.26 14.04
CA GLN A 86 -2.39 -14.53 12.62
C GLN A 86 -2.35 -13.25 11.79
N LEU A 87 -3.14 -12.24 12.15
CA LEU A 87 -3.11 -10.93 11.52
C LEU A 87 -1.79 -10.22 11.79
N ALA A 88 -1.33 -10.21 13.05
CA ALA A 88 -0.04 -9.64 13.43
C ALA A 88 1.13 -10.33 12.71
N LYS A 89 1.10 -11.67 12.58
CA LYS A 89 2.06 -12.45 11.77
C LYS A 89 2.06 -11.98 10.31
N LEU A 90 0.88 -11.91 9.69
CA LEU A 90 0.76 -11.49 8.29
C LEU A 90 1.34 -10.08 8.11
N TRP A 91 0.87 -9.12 8.91
CA TRP A 91 1.29 -7.72 8.82
C TRP A 91 2.79 -7.52 9.08
N SER A 92 3.33 -8.07 10.16
CA SER A 92 4.76 -7.94 10.46
C SER A 92 5.64 -8.63 9.42
N GLY A 93 5.25 -9.84 9.00
CA GLY A 93 5.96 -10.61 7.98
C GLY A 93 5.98 -9.90 6.63
N THR A 94 4.84 -9.42 6.15
CA THR A 94 4.76 -8.70 4.87
C THR A 94 5.47 -7.36 4.95
N LEU A 95 5.33 -6.59 6.02
CA LEU A 95 6.02 -5.31 6.21
C LEU A 95 7.53 -5.46 6.10
N VAL A 96 8.12 -6.38 6.88
CA VAL A 96 9.57 -6.61 6.87
C VAL A 96 10.02 -7.12 5.50
N ALA A 97 9.30 -8.09 4.93
CA ALA A 97 9.68 -8.67 3.64
C ALA A 97 9.54 -7.66 2.49
N ASN A 98 8.50 -6.81 2.47
CA ASN A 98 8.34 -5.73 1.50
C ASN A 98 9.53 -4.76 1.56
N LEU A 99 9.90 -4.33 2.76
CA LEU A 99 11.03 -3.41 2.95
C LEU A 99 12.36 -4.02 2.51
N VAL A 100 12.62 -5.30 2.85
CA VAL A 100 13.85 -6.00 2.47
C VAL A 100 13.93 -6.22 0.95
N GLY A 101 12.85 -6.70 0.33
CA GLY A 101 12.80 -6.91 -1.12
C GLY A 101 12.94 -5.60 -1.89
N GLY A 102 12.22 -4.57 -1.46
CA GLY A 102 12.32 -3.23 -2.04
C GLY A 102 13.72 -2.63 -1.88
N TRP A 103 14.34 -2.74 -0.71
CA TRP A 103 15.71 -2.28 -0.46
C TRP A 103 16.73 -2.93 -1.41
N ALA A 104 16.67 -4.25 -1.57
CA ALA A 104 17.60 -4.99 -2.43
C ALA A 104 17.49 -4.55 -3.90
N ILE A 105 16.27 -4.37 -4.38
CA ILE A 105 16.01 -3.97 -5.76
C ILE A 105 16.37 -2.49 -5.99
N MET A 106 16.09 -1.62 -5.03
CA MET A 106 16.51 -0.21 -5.10
C MET A 106 18.03 -0.06 -5.13
N ALA A 107 18.77 -0.85 -4.34
CA ALA A 107 20.23 -0.89 -4.41
C ALA A 107 20.73 -1.33 -5.79
N LEU A 108 20.10 -2.33 -6.39
CA LEU A 108 20.41 -2.76 -7.76
C LEU A 108 20.09 -1.67 -8.79
N ILE A 109 18.95 -1.00 -8.66
CA ILE A 109 18.55 0.11 -9.55
C ILE A 109 19.56 1.25 -9.48
N MET A 110 19.97 1.68 -8.28
CA MET A 110 20.96 2.76 -8.12
C MET A 110 22.35 2.39 -8.64
N THR A 111 22.70 1.11 -8.61
CA THR A 111 23.94 0.60 -9.20
C THR A 111 23.87 0.57 -10.73
N GLY A 112 22.75 0.11 -11.30
CA GLY A 112 22.58 -0.07 -12.75
C GLY A 112 22.20 1.22 -13.50
N LEU A 113 21.56 2.17 -12.83
CA LEU A 113 21.03 3.40 -13.42
C LEU A 113 21.49 4.64 -12.64
N PRO A 114 22.81 4.94 -12.64
CA PRO A 114 23.37 6.06 -11.87
C PRO A 114 22.75 7.42 -12.24
N LYS A 115 22.23 7.57 -13.45
CA LYS A 115 21.52 8.78 -13.89
C LYS A 115 20.28 9.12 -13.05
N LEU A 116 19.69 8.15 -12.36
CA LEU A 116 18.50 8.37 -11.52
C LEU A 116 18.84 8.76 -10.07
N LYS A 117 20.13 8.75 -9.68
CA LYS A 117 20.54 9.01 -8.28
C LYS A 117 20.05 10.37 -7.78
N ALA A 118 20.31 11.44 -8.52
CA ALA A 118 19.92 12.79 -8.14
C ALA A 118 18.41 12.92 -7.93
N GLN A 119 17.62 12.45 -8.90
CA GLN A 119 16.15 12.43 -8.80
C GLN A 119 15.66 11.60 -7.60
N THR A 120 16.32 10.47 -7.31
CA THR A 120 15.94 9.60 -6.19
C THR A 120 16.21 10.28 -4.85
N ILE A 121 17.35 10.96 -4.71
CA ILE A 121 17.70 11.73 -3.51
C ILE A 121 16.68 12.84 -3.31
N GLU A 122 16.40 13.64 -4.34
CA GLU A 122 15.40 14.73 -4.28
C GLU A 122 14.01 14.20 -3.88
N SER A 123 13.54 13.13 -4.52
CA SER A 123 12.26 12.49 -4.17
C SER A 123 12.25 11.98 -2.73
N ALA A 124 13.35 11.42 -2.23
CA ALA A 124 13.45 10.91 -0.88
C ALA A 124 13.51 12.02 0.17
N GLU A 125 14.22 13.12 -0.11
CA GLU A 125 14.31 14.29 0.76
C GLU A 125 12.93 14.87 1.07
N HIS A 126 12.05 14.94 0.06
CA HIS A 126 10.67 15.38 0.22
C HIS A 126 9.94 14.65 1.36
N PHE A 127 10.16 13.34 1.49
CA PHE A 127 9.52 12.53 2.52
C PHE A 127 10.26 12.61 3.84
N VAL A 128 11.55 12.27 3.86
CA VAL A 128 12.31 12.11 5.11
C VAL A 128 12.42 13.41 5.93
N THR A 129 12.36 14.57 5.27
CA THR A 129 12.39 15.88 5.93
C THR A 129 11.01 16.42 6.30
N ALA A 130 9.93 15.74 5.90
CA ALA A 130 8.58 16.17 6.21
C ALA A 130 8.33 16.12 7.72
N PRO A 131 7.87 17.21 8.35
CA PRO A 131 7.65 17.22 9.79
C PRO A 131 6.41 16.40 10.15
N LEU A 132 6.37 15.90 11.40
CA LEU A 132 5.13 15.38 11.97
C LEU A 132 4.14 16.54 12.16
N SER A 133 3.25 16.72 11.18
CA SER A 133 2.27 17.79 11.12
C SER A 133 0.88 17.25 10.82
N ALA A 134 -0.16 18.07 10.99
CA ALA A 134 -1.52 17.71 10.58
C ALA A 134 -1.60 17.38 9.08
N GLN A 135 -0.83 18.08 8.23
CA GLN A 135 -0.75 17.81 6.81
C GLN A 135 -0.12 16.45 6.53
N SER A 136 1.05 16.15 7.13
CA SER A 136 1.74 14.87 6.95
C SER A 136 0.89 13.69 7.43
N LEU A 137 0.19 13.85 8.55
CA LEU A 137 -0.74 12.85 9.05
C LEU A 137 -1.93 12.66 8.10
N ALA A 138 -2.50 13.75 7.55
CA ALA A 138 -3.58 13.66 6.57
C ALA A 138 -3.12 12.93 5.30
N LEU A 139 -1.92 13.23 4.78
CA LEU A 139 -1.34 12.54 3.63
C LEU A 139 -1.14 11.05 3.90
N ALA A 140 -0.65 10.67 5.10
CA ALA A 140 -0.47 9.28 5.48
C ALA A 140 -1.80 8.54 5.64
N VAL A 141 -2.81 9.19 6.22
CA VAL A 141 -4.17 8.63 6.31
C VAL A 141 -4.77 8.43 4.93
N LEU A 142 -4.66 9.42 4.04
CA LEU A 142 -5.13 9.31 2.66
C LEU A 142 -4.40 8.18 1.91
N GLY A 143 -3.09 8.03 2.10
CA GLY A 143 -2.31 6.93 1.52
C GLY A 143 -2.88 5.56 1.89
N GLY A 144 -3.21 5.35 3.18
CA GLY A 144 -3.86 4.11 3.64
C GLY A 144 -5.27 3.90 3.10
N MET A 145 -6.05 4.98 3.02
CA MET A 145 -7.41 4.96 2.47
C MET A 145 -7.41 4.58 0.99
N VAL A 146 -6.48 5.09 0.19
CA VAL A 146 -6.39 4.82 -1.25
C VAL A 146 -6.12 3.34 -1.53
N ILE A 147 -5.19 2.71 -0.80
CA ILE A 147 -4.94 1.26 -0.95
C ILE A 147 -6.17 0.43 -0.55
N THR A 148 -6.84 0.82 0.53
CA THR A 148 -8.05 0.13 0.98
C THR A 148 -9.21 0.31 -0.02
N LEU A 149 -9.33 1.49 -0.63
CA LEU A 149 -10.31 1.75 -1.69
C LEU A 149 -10.00 0.91 -2.94
N MET A 150 -8.74 0.87 -3.37
CA MET A 150 -8.29 0.05 -4.50
C MET A 150 -8.63 -1.42 -4.29
N THR A 151 -8.23 -2.00 -3.16
CA THR A 151 -8.55 -3.41 -2.84
C THR A 151 -10.06 -3.65 -2.81
N ARG A 152 -10.83 -2.71 -2.25
CA ARG A 152 -12.30 -2.79 -2.31
C ARG A 152 -12.84 -2.77 -3.74
N MET A 153 -12.35 -1.88 -4.60
CA MET A 153 -12.76 -1.80 -6.01
C MET A 153 -12.45 -3.12 -6.74
N GLN A 154 -11.27 -3.70 -6.49
CA GLN A 154 -10.88 -5.00 -7.04
C GLN A 154 -11.80 -6.14 -6.56
N HIS A 155 -12.29 -6.10 -5.31
CA HIS A 155 -13.28 -7.05 -4.81
C HIS A 155 -14.72 -6.73 -5.26
N GLY A 156 -14.97 -5.53 -5.77
CA GLY A 156 -16.28 -5.11 -6.28
C GLY A 156 -16.58 -5.60 -7.68
N THR A 157 -15.66 -6.32 -8.33
CA THR A 157 -15.81 -6.85 -9.68
C THR A 157 -15.05 -8.16 -9.86
N ASP A 158 -15.60 -9.08 -10.66
CA ASP A 158 -14.89 -10.28 -11.09
C ASP A 158 -14.07 -10.06 -12.37
N SER A 159 -14.28 -8.94 -13.06
CA SER A 159 -13.60 -8.62 -14.33
C SER A 159 -12.13 -8.26 -14.10
N MET A 160 -11.22 -8.94 -14.81
CA MET A 160 -9.79 -8.60 -14.78
C MET A 160 -9.51 -7.16 -15.26
N PRO A 161 -10.13 -6.64 -16.33
CA PRO A 161 -9.98 -5.24 -16.71
C PRO A 161 -10.40 -4.27 -15.61
N GLY A 162 -11.47 -4.54 -14.87
CA GLY A 162 -11.90 -3.71 -13.74
C GLY A 162 -10.89 -3.70 -12.60
N LYS A 163 -10.27 -4.84 -12.29
CA LYS A 163 -9.20 -4.95 -11.28
C LYS A 163 -7.93 -4.19 -11.69
N ILE A 164 -7.56 -4.28 -12.97
CA ILE A 164 -6.46 -3.52 -13.58
C ILE A 164 -6.74 -2.01 -13.49
N ALA A 165 -7.94 -1.57 -13.88
CA ALA A 165 -8.33 -0.16 -13.79
C ALA A 165 -8.26 0.37 -12.35
N ALA A 166 -8.72 -0.43 -11.37
CA ALA A 166 -8.60 -0.08 -9.96
C ALA A 166 -7.13 0.04 -9.51
N ALA A 167 -6.26 -0.89 -9.93
CA ALA A 167 -4.82 -0.85 -9.62
C ALA A 167 -4.16 0.41 -10.20
N VAL A 168 -4.43 0.75 -11.46
CA VAL A 168 -3.91 1.96 -12.11
C VAL A 168 -4.41 3.22 -11.41
N ALA A 169 -5.71 3.29 -11.09
CA ALA A 169 -6.28 4.44 -10.39
C ALA A 169 -5.67 4.60 -8.99
N GLY A 170 -5.53 3.51 -8.23
CA GLY A 170 -4.90 3.52 -6.91
C GLY A 170 -3.44 3.97 -6.96
N ALA A 171 -2.66 3.42 -7.89
CA ALA A 171 -1.26 3.79 -8.11
C ALA A 171 -1.11 5.26 -8.51
N PHE A 172 -1.93 5.74 -9.45
CA PHE A 172 -1.92 7.14 -9.88
C PHE A 172 -2.24 8.10 -8.74
N VAL A 173 -3.30 7.84 -7.97
CA VAL A 173 -3.67 8.71 -6.85
C VAL A 173 -2.59 8.68 -5.76
N LEU A 174 -2.03 7.51 -5.46
CA LEU A 174 -1.02 7.34 -4.42
C LEU A 174 0.30 8.06 -4.78
N ALA A 175 0.91 7.67 -5.89
CA ALA A 175 2.23 8.14 -6.28
C ALA A 175 2.17 9.49 -7.01
N GLY A 176 1.13 9.72 -7.82
CA GLY A 176 0.99 10.94 -8.60
C GLY A 176 0.65 12.17 -7.76
N LEU A 177 -0.11 11.98 -6.67
CA LEU A 177 -0.39 13.04 -5.69
C LEU A 177 0.57 13.02 -4.49
N THR A 178 1.65 12.24 -4.57
CA THR A 178 2.71 12.17 -3.55
C THR A 178 2.15 11.96 -2.14
N LEU A 179 1.18 11.05 -1.99
CA LEU A 179 0.65 10.69 -0.68
C LEU A 179 1.68 9.91 0.12
N PHE A 180 1.68 10.06 1.44
CA PHE A 180 2.65 9.37 2.29
C PHE A 180 2.28 7.89 2.43
N HIS A 181 3.16 7.02 1.96
CA HIS A 181 2.96 5.59 1.93
C HIS A 181 4.21 4.84 2.41
N SER A 182 4.06 4.18 3.55
CA SER A 182 5.12 3.55 4.34
C SER A 182 6.04 2.61 3.57
N ILE A 183 5.55 1.83 2.60
CA ILE A 183 6.40 0.96 1.77
C ILE A 183 7.06 1.75 0.64
N LEU A 184 6.24 2.26 -0.29
CA LEU A 184 6.66 3.05 -1.45
C LEU A 184 7.74 4.09 -1.12
N ASP A 185 7.50 5.00 -0.19
CA ASP A 185 8.45 6.11 0.01
C ASP A 185 9.67 5.66 0.81
N SER A 186 9.53 4.60 1.62
CA SER A 186 10.71 3.93 2.20
C SER A 186 11.64 3.40 1.11
N LEU A 187 11.11 2.92 -0.02
CA LEU A 187 11.93 2.44 -1.12
C LEU A 187 12.64 3.59 -1.84
N LEU A 188 12.00 4.76 -2.00
CA LEU A 188 12.68 5.97 -2.46
C LEU A 188 13.83 6.35 -1.52
N ILE A 189 13.56 6.38 -0.22
CA ILE A 189 14.55 6.68 0.82
C ILE A 189 15.69 5.65 0.83
N PHE A 190 15.40 4.36 0.69
CA PHE A 190 16.40 3.31 0.59
C PHE A 190 17.23 3.41 -0.68
N GLY A 191 16.61 3.78 -1.82
CA GLY A 191 17.32 4.11 -3.04
C GLY A 191 18.30 5.26 -2.81
N ALA A 192 17.85 6.37 -2.23
CA ALA A 192 18.70 7.49 -1.89
C ALA A 192 19.87 7.09 -0.97
N LEU A 193 19.61 6.33 0.09
CA LEU A 193 20.64 5.82 1.00
C LEU A 193 21.64 4.89 0.28
N ALA A 194 21.16 4.05 -0.65
CA ALA A 194 22.00 3.15 -1.44
C ALA A 194 22.94 3.89 -2.42
N THR A 195 22.69 5.18 -2.71
CA THR A 195 23.61 5.99 -3.52
C THR A 195 24.93 6.28 -2.80
N GLY A 196 24.92 6.31 -1.46
CA GLY A 196 26.03 6.79 -0.62
C GLY A 196 26.14 8.31 -0.54
N GLU A 197 25.22 9.05 -1.14
CA GLU A 197 25.29 10.52 -1.32
C GLU A 197 24.15 11.27 -0.60
N ALA A 198 23.19 10.55 0.00
CA ALA A 198 22.05 11.16 0.68
C ALA A 198 22.47 11.97 1.94
N PRO A 199 21.86 13.14 2.19
CA PRO A 199 22.19 13.97 3.36
C PRO A 199 21.47 13.54 4.66
N PHE A 200 20.80 12.40 4.66
CA PHE A 200 20.05 11.83 5.79
C PHE A 200 20.39 10.34 5.96
N GLY A 201 20.04 9.77 7.11
CA GLY A 201 20.31 8.38 7.46
C GLY A 201 19.06 7.54 7.73
N TYR A 202 19.30 6.27 8.12
CA TYR A 202 18.23 5.35 8.52
C TYR A 202 17.46 5.80 9.77
N LEU A 203 18.05 6.65 10.63
CA LEU A 203 17.34 7.19 11.79
C LEU A 203 16.30 8.24 11.38
N ASP A 204 16.61 9.09 10.40
CA ASP A 204 15.66 10.05 9.83
C ASP A 204 14.52 9.32 9.12
N TRP A 205 14.87 8.28 8.35
CA TRP A 205 13.90 7.36 7.76
C TRP A 205 12.97 6.79 8.84
N LEU A 206 13.51 6.25 9.93
CA LEU A 206 12.71 5.65 11.00
C LEU A 206 11.78 6.69 11.65
N GLY A 207 12.26 7.92 11.81
CA GLY A 207 11.50 9.06 12.32
C GLY A 207 10.30 9.43 11.45
N TRP A 208 10.45 9.40 10.11
CA TRP A 208 9.35 9.59 9.16
C TRP A 208 8.42 8.36 9.07
N PHE A 209 9.02 7.18 9.08
CA PHE A 209 8.36 5.91 8.79
C PHE A 209 7.32 5.54 9.83
N TRP A 210 7.60 5.73 11.13
CA TRP A 210 6.69 5.25 12.18
C TRP A 210 5.32 5.93 12.13
N TYR A 211 5.26 7.25 11.94
CA TYR A 211 3.97 7.94 11.91
C TYR A 211 3.27 7.73 10.57
N THR A 212 4.01 7.56 9.48
CA THR A 212 3.42 7.22 8.18
C THR A 212 2.80 5.82 8.21
N LEU A 213 3.48 4.85 8.83
CA LEU A 213 2.98 3.49 9.04
C LEU A 213 1.67 3.50 9.85
N VAL A 214 1.66 4.22 10.97
CA VAL A 214 0.45 4.38 11.81
C VAL A 214 -0.66 5.09 11.04
N GLY A 215 -0.35 6.17 10.31
CA GLY A 215 -1.31 6.90 9.49
C GLY A 215 -1.92 6.04 8.40
N ASN A 216 -1.11 5.26 7.68
CA ASN A 216 -1.60 4.31 6.66
C ASN A 216 -2.53 3.27 7.28
N ALA A 217 -2.15 2.66 8.41
CA ALA A 217 -3.00 1.68 9.09
C ALA A 217 -4.32 2.32 9.56
N ALA A 218 -4.26 3.51 10.16
CA ALA A 218 -5.43 4.25 10.60
C ALA A 218 -6.37 4.57 9.42
N GLY A 219 -5.84 5.11 8.32
CA GLY A 219 -6.63 5.42 7.13
C GLY A 219 -7.30 4.20 6.52
N GLY A 220 -6.57 3.09 6.42
CA GLY A 220 -7.16 1.84 5.92
C GLY A 220 -8.29 1.34 6.81
N LEU A 221 -8.07 1.25 8.12
CA LEU A 221 -9.07 0.78 9.08
C LEU A 221 -10.29 1.70 9.18
N VAL A 222 -10.10 3.03 9.08
CA VAL A 222 -11.20 4.01 9.05
C VAL A 222 -12.08 3.74 7.84
N LEU A 223 -11.50 3.57 6.65
CA LEU A 223 -12.29 3.30 5.46
C LEU A 223 -13.05 1.96 5.58
N VAL A 224 -12.41 0.89 6.06
CA VAL A 224 -13.09 -0.38 6.34
C VAL A 224 -14.30 -0.19 7.27
N THR A 225 -14.11 0.60 8.32
CA THR A 225 -15.15 0.87 9.34
C THR A 225 -16.32 1.64 8.74
N LEU A 226 -16.05 2.74 8.03
CA LEU A 226 -17.08 3.56 7.39
C LEU A 226 -17.94 2.74 6.43
N LEU A 227 -17.30 1.88 5.62
CA LEU A 227 -18.00 1.04 4.66
C LEU A 227 -18.87 -0.01 5.32
N ARG A 228 -18.40 -0.58 6.44
CA ARG A 228 -19.19 -1.51 7.24
C ARG A 228 -20.42 -0.84 7.83
N LEU A 229 -20.29 0.40 8.32
CA LEU A 229 -21.41 1.18 8.86
C LEU A 229 -22.48 1.44 7.80
N VAL A 230 -22.10 1.85 6.59
CA VAL A 230 -23.05 2.06 5.47
C VAL A 230 -23.82 0.78 5.17
N ARG A 231 -23.12 -0.33 4.97
CA ARG A 231 -23.77 -1.62 4.63
C ARG A 231 -24.65 -2.17 5.76
N SER A 232 -24.26 -1.94 7.02
CA SER A 232 -25.09 -2.33 8.16
C SER A 232 -26.40 -1.53 8.24
N LYS A 233 -26.37 -0.23 7.87
CA LYS A 233 -27.56 0.60 7.80
C LYS A 233 -28.50 0.17 6.68
N GLU A 234 -27.96 -0.16 5.50
CA GLU A 234 -28.75 -0.69 4.38
C GLU A 234 -29.46 -1.98 4.79
N ARG A 235 -28.75 -2.94 5.37
CA ARG A 235 -29.36 -4.21 5.82
C ARG A 235 -30.45 -4.00 6.89
N ILE A 236 -30.23 -3.10 7.85
CA ILE A 236 -31.24 -2.77 8.86
C ILE A 236 -32.46 -2.09 8.21
N LYS A 237 -32.26 -1.32 7.14
CA LYS A 237 -33.35 -0.68 6.40
C LYS A 237 -34.16 -1.72 5.62
N ASP A 238 -33.49 -2.63 4.91
CA ASP A 238 -34.14 -3.72 4.17
C ASP A 238 -34.92 -4.64 5.13
N GLU A 239 -34.32 -5.04 6.26
CA GLU A 239 -34.99 -5.83 7.32
C GLU A 239 -36.23 -5.12 7.92
N ARG A 240 -36.23 -3.78 7.97
CA ARG A 240 -37.40 -3.00 8.43
C ARG A 240 -38.49 -2.91 7.36
N GLU A 241 -38.13 -2.70 6.10
CA GLU A 241 -39.07 -2.65 4.97
C GLU A 241 -39.75 -4.01 4.75
N ASP A 242 -39.02 -5.13 4.91
CA ASP A 242 -39.57 -6.49 4.86
C ASP A 242 -40.51 -6.77 6.05
N ALA A 243 -40.17 -6.28 7.24
CA ALA A 243 -41.03 -6.42 8.42
C ALA A 243 -42.35 -5.64 8.29
N ASP A 244 -42.30 -4.44 7.72
CA ASP A 244 -43.49 -3.60 7.50
C ASP A 244 -44.40 -4.16 6.38
N GLN A 245 -43.84 -4.83 5.37
CA GLN A 245 -44.60 -5.49 4.29
C GLN A 245 -45.22 -6.84 4.70
N GLY A 246 -44.67 -7.52 5.71
CA GLY A 246 -45.18 -8.79 6.23
C GLY A 246 -46.38 -8.68 7.18
N THR A 247 -46.81 -7.46 7.52
CA THR A 247 -47.93 -7.17 8.43
C THR A 247 -49.20 -6.65 7.74
N GLY A 248 -49.31 -6.75 6.41
CA GLY A 248 -50.47 -6.32 5.61
C GLY A 248 -51.45 -7.44 5.28
#